data_AF-A0A3M2AZH5-F1
#
_entry.id   AF-A0A3M2AZH5-F1
#
_cell.length_a   1.000
_cell.length_b   1.000
_cell.length_c   1.000
_cell.angle_alpha   90.00
_cell.angle_beta   90.00
_cell.angle_gamma   90.00
#
_symmetry.space_group_name_H-M   'P 1'
#
loop_
_entity.id
_entity.type
_entity.pdbx_description
1 polymer ?
#
loop_
_entity_poly.entity_id
_entity_poly.type
_entity_poly.pdbx_seq_one_letter_code
_entity_poly.pdbx_strand_id
1 'polypeptide(L)'
;MHRFAFVIHPVDVKRDAARKYPIAKYLPERWVEQILRRKEPMVVSRITGIRSLTGVTTEGWFIGCPLSPRMMLSLPLDFVYQKIIRCGQIAQELGAEIIGLGAFTSVVGDGGITIAKNLDIAVTTGNSYTVATAIEAAVLGAEKMGIQITDATIAVVGATGSIGRTCAEALAPQAKAMLLLGRDAARLEPIAEQLRPIARGSVRVSTDLPRELPTADVIITVTSAVDAVIYPQDLKSGAVVVDVARPRDVSVRVARERDDVLVVEGGLVEVPGEVDFGFDFGFPPRMAYACMSETMMLALEGRIENFTLGKEVSLQQVQITQELARKHGFRLAGFRSFERALTDAEVEAIRERARRAVAV
;
A
#
# COMPACT_ATOMS: atom_id res chain seq x y z
N MET A 1 28.09 0.46 -0.44
CA MET A 1 26.81 0.92 -0.98
C MET A 1 26.02 -0.32 -1.30
N HIS A 2 24.96 -0.62 -0.57
CA HIS A 2 24.12 -1.77 -0.88
C HIS A 2 23.14 -1.42 -2.00
N ARG A 3 22.79 -2.42 -2.80
CA ARG A 3 21.90 -2.26 -3.95
C ARG A 3 20.63 -3.06 -3.77
N PHE A 4 19.55 -2.57 -4.36
CA PHE A 4 18.25 -3.25 -4.29
C PHE A 4 17.67 -3.53 -5.68
N ALA A 5 16.66 -4.38 -5.72
CA ALA A 5 15.77 -4.51 -6.86
C ALA A 5 14.32 -4.45 -6.38
N PHE A 6 13.40 -4.15 -7.28
CA PHE A 6 11.97 -4.16 -6.98
C PHE A 6 11.19 -4.76 -8.13
N VAL A 7 10.35 -5.75 -7.83
CA VAL A 7 9.51 -6.41 -8.83
C VAL A 7 8.28 -5.56 -9.11
N ILE A 8 8.08 -5.23 -10.39
CA ILE A 8 6.88 -4.58 -10.89
C ILE A 8 6.17 -5.49 -11.89
N HIS A 9 4.86 -5.33 -12.04
CA HIS A 9 4.07 -6.09 -12.99
C HIS A 9 2.99 -5.18 -13.62
N PRO A 10 2.48 -5.49 -14.83
CA PRO A 10 1.41 -4.71 -15.43
C PRO A 10 0.14 -4.84 -14.57
N VAL A 11 -0.35 -3.73 -14.03
CA VAL A 11 -1.59 -3.68 -13.24
C VAL A 11 -2.78 -3.53 -14.19
N ASP A 12 -2.65 -2.66 -15.20
CA ASP A 12 -3.56 -2.59 -16.34
C ASP A 12 -2.83 -3.16 -17.55
N VAL A 13 -3.21 -4.39 -17.93
CA VAL A 13 -2.55 -5.14 -19.00
C VAL A 13 -2.50 -4.35 -20.29
N LYS A 14 -3.56 -3.62 -20.65
CA LYS A 14 -3.61 -2.87 -21.90
C LYS A 14 -2.80 -1.60 -21.80
N ARG A 15 -3.01 -0.80 -20.75
CA ARG A 15 -2.31 0.48 -20.55
C ARG A 15 -0.80 0.25 -20.42
N ASP A 16 -0.39 -0.75 -19.64
CA ASP A 16 1.01 -0.98 -19.32
C ASP A 16 1.75 -1.71 -20.45
N ALA A 17 1.12 -2.71 -21.09
CA ALA A 17 1.72 -3.33 -22.28
C ALA A 17 1.85 -2.33 -23.43
N ALA A 18 0.91 -1.39 -23.56
CA ALA A 18 0.93 -0.36 -24.58
C ALA A 18 2.07 0.65 -24.44
N ARG A 19 2.63 0.84 -23.24
CA ARG A 19 3.80 1.72 -23.03
C ARG A 19 5.02 1.21 -23.80
N LYS A 20 5.17 -0.12 -23.90
CA LYS A 20 6.28 -0.77 -24.63
C LYS A 20 5.87 -1.22 -26.03
N TYR A 21 4.61 -1.61 -26.23
CA TYR A 21 4.08 -2.10 -27.50
C TYR A 21 2.75 -1.39 -27.83
N PRO A 22 2.78 -0.25 -28.54
CA PRO A 22 1.58 0.55 -28.79
C PRO A 22 0.39 -0.22 -29.39
N ILE A 23 0.67 -1.27 -30.17
CA ILE A 23 -0.35 -2.15 -30.77
C ILE A 23 -1.19 -2.91 -29.73
N ALA A 24 -0.67 -3.12 -28.51
CA ALA A 24 -1.37 -3.82 -27.43
C ALA A 24 -2.67 -3.12 -27.01
N LYS A 25 -2.83 -1.81 -27.28
CA LYS A 25 -4.08 -1.07 -27.03
C LYS A 25 -5.27 -1.64 -27.80
N TYR A 26 -5.01 -2.18 -28.99
CA TYR A 26 -6.03 -2.64 -29.93
C TYR A 26 -6.30 -4.14 -29.83
N LEU A 27 -5.45 -4.89 -29.10
CA LEU A 27 -5.60 -6.33 -28.94
C LEU A 27 -6.58 -6.67 -27.80
N PRO A 28 -7.33 -7.79 -27.92
CA PRO A 28 -8.07 -8.33 -26.79
C PRO A 28 -7.12 -8.62 -25.62
N GLU A 29 -7.55 -8.30 -24.40
CA GLU A 29 -6.70 -8.43 -23.19
C GLU A 29 -6.15 -9.85 -23.02
N ARG A 30 -6.99 -10.87 -23.25
CA ARG A 30 -6.59 -12.28 -23.22
C ARG A 30 -5.41 -12.59 -24.16
N TRP A 31 -5.35 -11.95 -25.32
CA TRP A 31 -4.26 -12.17 -26.28
C TRP A 31 -2.96 -11.54 -25.78
N VAL A 32 -3.05 -10.33 -25.22
CA VAL A 32 -1.90 -9.67 -24.57
C VAL A 32 -1.38 -10.53 -23.41
N GLU A 33 -2.27 -11.06 -22.58
CA GLU A 33 -1.91 -11.98 -21.49
C GLU A 33 -1.24 -13.26 -21.99
N GLN A 34 -1.70 -13.87 -23.09
CA GLN A 34 -1.03 -15.06 -23.66
C GLN A 34 0.39 -14.76 -24.13
N ILE A 35 0.62 -13.56 -24.69
CA ILE A 35 1.96 -13.12 -25.08
C ILE A 35 2.82 -12.88 -23.85
N LEU A 36 2.31 -12.14 -22.86
CA LEU A 36 3.01 -11.84 -21.61
C LEU A 36 3.39 -13.13 -20.86
N ARG A 37 2.49 -14.13 -20.81
CA ARG A 37 2.74 -15.43 -20.19
C ARG A 37 4.01 -16.11 -20.68
N ARG A 38 4.32 -15.97 -21.97
CA ARG A 38 5.49 -16.58 -22.62
C ARG A 38 6.76 -15.75 -22.49
N LYS A 39 6.67 -14.49 -22.05
CA LYS A 39 7.84 -13.62 -21.89
C LYS A 39 8.62 -13.99 -20.63
N GLU A 40 9.92 -13.81 -20.72
CA GLU A 40 10.80 -13.81 -19.56
C GLU A 40 10.72 -12.49 -18.81
N PRO A 41 10.91 -12.50 -17.48
CA PRO A 41 11.17 -11.29 -16.73
C PRO A 41 12.34 -10.49 -17.29
N MET A 42 12.30 -9.17 -17.14
CA MET A 42 13.30 -8.28 -17.73
C MET A 42 13.56 -7.05 -16.87
N VAL A 43 14.76 -6.49 -16.99
CA VAL A 43 15.08 -5.18 -16.43
C VAL A 43 14.24 -4.12 -17.15
N VAL A 44 13.53 -3.31 -16.38
CA VAL A 44 12.70 -2.21 -16.89
C VAL A 44 13.46 -0.90 -16.85
N SER A 45 14.09 -0.60 -15.72
CA SER A 45 14.93 0.59 -15.57
C SER A 45 15.93 0.42 -14.42
N ARG A 46 16.93 1.32 -14.39
CA ARG A 46 17.83 1.52 -13.26
C ARG A 46 17.35 2.74 -12.48
N ILE A 47 17.38 2.64 -11.15
CA ILE A 47 17.00 3.68 -10.21
C ILE A 47 18.29 4.28 -9.64
N THR A 48 18.42 5.60 -9.71
CA THR A 48 19.62 6.33 -9.23
C THR A 48 19.22 7.57 -8.44
N GLY A 49 20.17 8.25 -7.79
CA GLY A 49 19.93 9.54 -7.14
C GLY A 49 19.32 9.48 -5.73
N ILE A 50 19.07 8.27 -5.18
CA ILE A 50 18.60 8.11 -3.80
C ILE A 50 19.73 8.46 -2.85
N ARG A 51 19.49 9.44 -1.98
CA ARG A 51 20.46 9.91 -0.99
C ARG A 51 19.78 10.16 0.34
N SER A 52 20.20 9.40 1.35
CA SER A 52 19.77 9.55 2.74
C SER A 52 20.19 10.90 3.33
N LEU A 53 19.44 11.40 4.31
CA LEU A 53 19.86 12.52 5.17
C LEU A 53 21.19 12.24 5.91
N THR A 54 21.51 10.98 6.15
CA THR A 54 22.80 10.56 6.73
C THR A 54 23.97 10.57 5.73
N GLY A 55 23.72 10.92 4.47
CA GLY A 55 24.72 10.99 3.40
C GLY A 55 24.95 9.68 2.64
N VAL A 56 24.50 8.53 3.18
CA VAL A 56 24.58 7.23 2.47
C VAL A 56 23.66 7.23 1.25
N THR A 57 24.05 6.47 0.24
CA THR A 57 23.33 6.38 -1.05
C THR A 57 23.03 4.93 -1.36
N THR A 58 22.03 4.72 -2.21
CA THR A 58 21.72 3.41 -2.79
C THR A 58 21.27 3.59 -4.24
N GLU A 59 21.32 2.52 -4.99
CA GLU A 59 20.79 2.42 -6.35
C GLU A 59 20.15 1.04 -6.53
N GLY A 60 19.34 0.90 -7.55
CA GLY A 60 18.67 -0.36 -7.79
C GLY A 60 18.04 -0.49 -9.16
N TRP A 61 17.17 -1.48 -9.31
CA TRP A 61 16.51 -1.79 -10.58
C TRP A 61 15.05 -2.13 -10.41
N PHE A 62 14.24 -1.71 -11.37
CA PHE A 62 12.91 -2.30 -11.55
C PHE A 62 13.01 -3.52 -12.44
N ILE A 63 12.48 -4.64 -11.93
CA ILE A 63 12.41 -5.91 -12.66
C ILE A 63 10.95 -6.18 -13.00
N GLY A 64 10.65 -6.23 -14.29
CA GLY A 64 9.30 -6.47 -14.81
C GLY A 64 8.96 -7.95 -14.82
N CYS A 65 8.01 -8.36 -13.98
CA CYS A 65 7.36 -9.66 -14.04
C CYS A 65 6.20 -9.60 -15.05
N PRO A 66 6.22 -10.39 -16.14
CA PRO A 66 5.25 -10.30 -17.22
C PRO A 66 3.96 -11.09 -16.91
N LEU A 67 3.40 -10.87 -15.73
CA LEU A 67 2.15 -11.49 -15.29
C LEU A 67 1.16 -10.40 -14.86
N SER A 68 -0.09 -10.49 -15.30
CA SER A 68 -1.17 -9.62 -14.82
C SER A 68 -1.69 -10.09 -13.45
N PRO A 69 -2.42 -9.24 -12.69
CA PRO A 69 -3.13 -9.67 -11.49
C PRO A 69 -4.00 -10.90 -11.73
N ARG A 70 -4.78 -10.90 -12.82
CA ARG A 70 -5.64 -12.01 -13.21
C ARG A 70 -4.85 -13.29 -13.45
N MET A 71 -3.72 -13.20 -14.14
CA MET A 71 -2.85 -14.35 -14.39
C MET A 71 -2.27 -14.90 -13.08
N MET A 72 -1.77 -14.05 -12.20
CA MET A 72 -1.22 -14.47 -10.91
C MET A 72 -2.27 -15.18 -10.02
N LEU A 73 -3.54 -14.79 -10.11
CA LEU A 73 -4.63 -15.41 -9.35
C LEU A 73 -5.18 -16.69 -9.99
N SER A 74 -5.01 -16.88 -11.29
CA SER A 74 -5.66 -17.96 -12.06
C SER A 74 -4.72 -19.07 -12.52
N LEU A 75 -3.43 -18.79 -12.66
CA LEU A 75 -2.42 -19.77 -13.10
C LEU A 75 -1.96 -20.66 -11.93
N PRO A 76 -1.40 -21.85 -12.23
CA PRO A 76 -0.78 -22.69 -11.21
C PRO A 76 0.26 -21.91 -10.40
N LEU A 77 0.19 -22.04 -9.07
CA LEU A 77 1.02 -21.23 -8.17
C LEU A 77 2.52 -21.42 -8.41
N ASP A 78 2.97 -22.65 -8.68
CA ASP A 78 4.38 -22.96 -8.98
C ASP A 78 4.88 -22.21 -10.21
N PHE A 79 4.04 -22.06 -11.24
CA PHE A 79 4.40 -21.30 -12.44
C PHE A 79 4.58 -19.81 -12.11
N VAL A 80 3.72 -19.26 -11.26
CA VAL A 80 3.81 -17.87 -10.81
C VAL A 80 5.08 -17.66 -9.98
N TYR A 81 5.37 -18.58 -9.04
CA TYR A 81 6.60 -18.53 -8.26
C TYR A 81 7.84 -18.61 -9.13
N GLN A 82 7.91 -19.50 -10.11
CA GLN A 82 9.06 -19.58 -11.02
C GLN A 82 9.33 -18.26 -11.75
N LYS A 83 8.28 -17.55 -12.19
CA LYS A 83 8.43 -16.23 -12.82
C LYS A 83 8.94 -15.17 -11.84
N ILE A 84 8.46 -15.16 -10.59
CA ILE A 84 8.91 -14.19 -9.58
C ILE A 84 10.34 -14.52 -9.11
N ILE A 85 10.67 -15.80 -8.90
CA ILE A 85 12.03 -16.26 -8.59
C ILE A 85 12.98 -15.86 -9.71
N ARG A 86 12.58 -16.00 -10.99
CA ARG A 86 13.42 -15.53 -12.11
C ARG A 86 13.65 -14.02 -12.07
N CYS A 87 12.70 -13.21 -11.57
CA CYS A 87 12.95 -11.79 -11.32
C CYS A 87 14.05 -11.59 -10.27
N GLY A 88 14.02 -12.36 -9.18
CA GLY A 88 15.05 -12.35 -8.14
C GLY A 88 16.42 -12.77 -8.65
N GLN A 89 16.50 -13.80 -9.50
CA GLN A 89 17.75 -14.24 -10.10
C GLN A 89 18.37 -13.15 -11.02
N ILE A 90 17.55 -12.46 -11.82
CA ILE A 90 18.04 -11.30 -12.60
C ILE A 90 18.54 -10.21 -11.65
N ALA A 91 17.85 -9.95 -10.54
CA ALA A 91 18.34 -8.99 -9.54
C ALA A 91 19.70 -9.40 -8.94
N GLN A 92 19.91 -10.69 -8.66
CA GLN A 92 21.20 -11.24 -8.23
C GLN A 92 22.29 -11.04 -9.28
N GLU A 93 21.99 -11.34 -10.56
CA GLU A 93 22.91 -11.15 -11.68
C GLU A 93 23.35 -9.67 -11.82
N LEU A 94 22.48 -8.72 -11.44
CA LEU A 94 22.78 -7.28 -11.42
C LEU A 94 23.53 -6.83 -10.16
N GLY A 95 23.69 -7.70 -9.17
CA GLY A 95 24.34 -7.40 -7.90
C GLY A 95 23.46 -6.64 -6.91
N ALA A 96 22.13 -6.79 -7.00
CA ALA A 96 21.24 -6.40 -5.91
C ALA A 96 21.40 -7.39 -4.74
N GLU A 97 21.28 -6.88 -3.51
CA GLU A 97 21.39 -7.66 -2.27
C GLU A 97 20.03 -7.90 -1.61
N ILE A 98 19.05 -7.08 -1.95
CA ILE A 98 17.66 -7.19 -1.47
C ILE A 98 16.67 -6.93 -2.60
N ILE A 99 15.56 -7.67 -2.63
CA ILE A 99 14.48 -7.49 -3.60
C ILE A 99 13.12 -7.26 -2.91
N GLY A 100 12.44 -6.20 -3.34
CA GLY A 100 11.06 -5.91 -2.95
C GLY A 100 10.05 -6.59 -3.88
N LEU A 101 9.01 -7.19 -3.31
CA LEU A 101 7.90 -7.80 -4.03
C LEU A 101 6.72 -6.82 -4.13
N GLY A 102 6.53 -6.22 -5.31
CA GLY A 102 5.47 -5.26 -5.54
C GLY A 102 4.10 -5.88 -5.80
N ALA A 103 3.06 -5.24 -5.25
CA ALA A 103 1.65 -5.48 -5.56
C ALA A 103 1.28 -6.97 -5.55
N PHE A 104 0.77 -7.54 -6.65
CA PHE A 104 0.28 -8.92 -6.63
C PHE A 104 1.38 -9.98 -6.42
N THR A 105 2.65 -9.62 -6.62
CA THR A 105 3.78 -10.56 -6.36
C THR A 105 4.02 -10.83 -4.88
N SER A 106 3.59 -9.94 -3.98
CA SER A 106 3.59 -10.20 -2.53
C SER A 106 2.25 -10.77 -2.02
N VAL A 107 1.18 -10.61 -2.78
CA VAL A 107 -0.16 -11.11 -2.42
C VAL A 107 -0.34 -12.59 -2.77
N VAL A 108 0.19 -13.03 -3.90
CA VAL A 108 0.04 -14.42 -4.36
C VAL A 108 0.79 -15.40 -3.44
N GLY A 109 0.19 -16.57 -3.20
CA GLY A 109 0.82 -17.63 -2.42
C GLY A 109 1.09 -17.25 -0.96
N ASP A 110 2.28 -17.57 -0.47
CA ASP A 110 2.67 -17.51 0.94
C ASP A 110 3.30 -16.19 1.38
N GLY A 111 3.18 -15.12 0.59
CA GLY A 111 3.71 -13.80 0.96
C GLY A 111 5.23 -13.69 0.84
N GLY A 112 5.82 -14.39 -0.12
CA GLY A 112 7.24 -14.29 -0.42
C GLY A 112 8.13 -15.28 0.33
N ILE A 113 7.57 -16.16 1.17
CA ILE A 113 8.34 -17.17 1.93
C ILE A 113 8.97 -18.17 0.95
N THR A 114 8.20 -18.70 -0.01
CA THR A 114 8.73 -19.62 -1.02
C THR A 114 9.74 -18.92 -1.91
N ILE A 115 9.49 -17.66 -2.29
CA ILE A 115 10.42 -16.88 -3.11
C ILE A 115 11.76 -16.66 -2.38
N ALA A 116 11.71 -16.24 -1.12
CA ALA A 116 12.90 -16.02 -0.29
C ALA A 116 13.74 -17.28 -0.08
N LYS A 117 13.11 -18.46 0.02
CA LYS A 117 13.82 -19.75 0.13
C LYS A 117 14.57 -20.15 -1.14
N ASN A 118 14.25 -19.56 -2.29
CA ASN A 118 14.80 -19.91 -3.61
C ASN A 118 15.71 -18.82 -4.17
N LEU A 119 16.12 -17.84 -3.36
CA LEU A 119 17.00 -16.74 -3.74
C LEU A 119 18.13 -16.59 -2.71
N ASP A 120 19.31 -16.17 -3.16
CA ASP A 120 20.45 -15.87 -2.27
C ASP A 120 20.49 -14.40 -1.83
N ILE A 121 19.43 -13.65 -2.10
CA ILE A 121 19.26 -12.24 -1.71
C ILE A 121 18.08 -12.10 -0.77
N ALA A 122 18.13 -11.06 0.07
CA ALA A 122 17.05 -10.75 0.98
C ALA A 122 15.76 -10.41 0.21
N VAL A 123 14.61 -10.75 0.79
CA VAL A 123 13.30 -10.46 0.22
C VAL A 123 12.46 -9.68 1.21
N THR A 124 11.74 -8.67 0.73
CA THR A 124 10.67 -8.03 1.49
C THR A 124 9.44 -7.77 0.63
N THR A 125 8.26 -7.78 1.26
CA THR A 125 6.99 -7.39 0.62
C THR A 125 6.73 -5.89 0.69
N GLY A 126 7.43 -5.15 1.56
CA GLY A 126 7.18 -3.72 1.74
C GLY A 126 5.95 -3.39 2.60
N ASN A 127 5.30 -4.41 3.18
CA ASN A 127 4.03 -4.23 3.87
C ASN A 127 4.19 -3.52 5.22
N SER A 128 5.34 -3.61 5.89
CA SER A 128 5.55 -2.97 7.19
C SER A 128 5.56 -1.46 7.08
N TYR A 129 6.26 -0.91 6.08
CA TYR A 129 6.24 0.52 5.84
C TYR A 129 4.93 1.00 5.21
N THR A 130 4.23 0.14 4.48
CA THR A 130 2.87 0.44 4.01
C THR A 130 1.91 0.60 5.19
N VAL A 131 1.97 -0.27 6.20
CA VAL A 131 1.21 -0.12 7.44
C VAL A 131 1.61 1.17 8.17
N ALA A 132 2.91 1.44 8.30
CA ALA A 132 3.43 2.63 8.95
C ALA A 132 2.84 3.92 8.37
N THR A 133 2.87 4.05 7.04
CA THR A 133 2.37 5.23 6.32
C THR A 133 0.84 5.33 6.34
N ALA A 134 0.13 4.19 6.37
CA ALA A 134 -1.33 4.19 6.53
C ALA A 134 -1.75 4.70 7.92
N ILE A 135 -1.06 4.26 8.97
CA ILE A 135 -1.29 4.74 10.35
C ILE A 135 -0.95 6.23 10.45
N GLU A 136 0.21 6.64 9.93
CA GLU A 136 0.63 8.04 9.92
C GLU A 136 -0.38 8.93 9.19
N ALA A 137 -0.85 8.53 8.01
CA ALA A 137 -1.87 9.26 7.26
C ALA A 137 -3.21 9.34 8.01
N ALA A 138 -3.62 8.27 8.69
CA ALA A 138 -4.84 8.24 9.47
C ALA A 138 -4.78 9.21 10.66
N VAL A 139 -3.69 9.19 11.41
CA VAL A 139 -3.49 10.04 12.60
C VAL A 139 -3.37 11.51 12.20
N LEU A 140 -2.53 11.82 11.20
CA LEU A 140 -2.39 13.19 10.71
C LEU A 140 -3.70 13.70 10.11
N GLY A 141 -4.43 12.85 9.38
CA GLY A 141 -5.72 13.21 8.77
C GLY A 141 -6.76 13.53 9.83
N ALA A 142 -6.85 12.70 10.86
CA ALA A 142 -7.70 12.94 12.02
C ALA A 142 -7.35 14.25 12.72
N GLU A 143 -6.06 14.51 12.97
CA GLU A 143 -5.59 15.76 13.58
C GLU A 143 -6.02 16.99 12.76
N LYS A 144 -5.78 17.00 11.44
CA LYS A 144 -6.17 18.12 10.57
C LYS A 144 -7.68 18.32 10.51
N MET A 145 -8.47 17.25 10.60
CA MET A 145 -9.94 17.34 10.67
C MET A 145 -10.45 17.68 12.08
N GLY A 146 -9.58 17.76 13.09
CA GLY A 146 -9.96 18.04 14.47
C GLY A 146 -10.60 16.84 15.19
N ILE A 147 -10.31 15.63 14.75
CA ILE A 147 -10.78 14.37 15.34
C ILE A 147 -9.73 13.90 16.35
N GLN A 148 -10.13 13.73 17.60
CA GLN A 148 -9.29 13.08 18.60
C GLN A 148 -9.44 11.56 18.49
N ILE A 149 -8.34 10.86 18.18
CA ILE A 149 -8.33 9.40 18.05
C ILE A 149 -8.93 8.71 19.28
N THR A 150 -8.69 9.26 20.47
CA THR A 150 -9.20 8.75 21.75
C THR A 150 -10.72 8.71 21.87
N ASP A 151 -11.42 9.52 21.09
CA ASP A 151 -12.88 9.60 21.03
C ASP A 151 -13.46 9.06 19.71
N ALA A 152 -12.58 8.68 18.78
CA ALA A 152 -12.94 8.29 17.43
C ALA A 152 -13.39 6.82 17.32
N THR A 153 -14.32 6.58 16.41
CA THR A 153 -14.60 5.26 15.85
C THR A 153 -13.72 5.07 14.62
N ILE A 154 -12.79 4.12 14.68
CA ILE A 154 -11.93 3.75 13.56
C ILE A 154 -12.49 2.50 12.88
N ALA A 155 -12.68 2.55 11.58
CA ALA A 155 -13.05 1.40 10.76
C ALA A 155 -11.88 0.94 9.90
N VAL A 156 -11.64 -0.37 9.87
CA VAL A 156 -10.64 -1.00 8.99
C VAL A 156 -11.36 -1.91 8.00
N VAL A 157 -11.39 -1.49 6.75
CA VAL A 157 -11.97 -2.27 5.64
C VAL A 157 -10.87 -3.12 5.00
N GLY A 158 -11.09 -4.44 4.97
CA GLY A 158 -10.02 -5.40 4.63
C GLY A 158 -9.24 -5.87 5.85
N ALA A 159 -9.85 -5.86 7.04
CA ALA A 159 -9.20 -6.20 8.31
C ALA A 159 -8.64 -7.64 8.39
N THR A 160 -9.05 -8.54 7.50
CA THR A 160 -8.48 -9.91 7.43
C THR A 160 -7.16 -9.99 6.65
N GLY A 161 -6.79 -8.93 5.94
CA GLY A 161 -5.49 -8.81 5.28
C GLY A 161 -4.38 -8.43 6.27
N SER A 162 -3.13 -8.71 5.91
CA SER A 162 -1.96 -8.42 6.75
C SER A 162 -1.90 -6.94 7.14
N ILE A 163 -2.02 -6.03 6.17
CA ILE A 163 -1.95 -4.58 6.40
C ILE A 163 -3.11 -4.12 7.28
N GLY A 164 -4.35 -4.49 6.94
CA GLY A 164 -5.54 -4.09 7.68
C GLY A 164 -5.49 -4.57 9.13
N ARG A 165 -5.17 -5.86 9.34
CA ARG A 165 -5.02 -6.44 10.68
C ARG A 165 -4.01 -5.66 11.53
N THR A 166 -2.82 -5.39 10.99
CA THR A 166 -1.77 -4.68 11.74
C THR A 166 -2.13 -3.22 11.99
N CYS A 167 -2.82 -2.54 11.07
CA CYS A 167 -3.38 -1.20 11.31
C CYS A 167 -4.39 -1.23 12.48
N ALA A 168 -5.28 -2.23 12.51
CA ALA A 168 -6.24 -2.39 13.61
C ALA A 168 -5.53 -2.68 14.94
N GLU A 169 -4.51 -3.53 14.93
CA GLU A 169 -3.68 -3.85 16.10
C GLU A 169 -2.97 -2.61 16.66
N ALA A 170 -2.42 -1.76 15.80
CA ALA A 170 -1.73 -0.54 16.22
C ALA A 170 -2.66 0.54 16.80
N LEU A 171 -3.89 0.62 16.29
CA LEU A 171 -4.82 1.71 16.60
C LEU A 171 -5.87 1.34 17.67
N ALA A 172 -6.18 0.06 17.85
CA ALA A 172 -7.15 -0.39 18.86
C ALA A 172 -6.82 0.07 20.30
N PRO A 173 -5.55 0.11 20.74
CA PRO A 173 -5.19 0.63 22.07
C PRO A 173 -5.43 2.13 22.27
N GLN A 174 -5.73 2.86 21.20
CA GLN A 174 -5.87 4.32 21.24
C GLN A 174 -7.31 4.77 20.95
N ALA A 175 -8.06 4.02 20.15
CA ALA A 175 -9.39 4.39 19.67
C ALA A 175 -10.53 4.11 20.68
N LYS A 176 -11.59 4.93 20.64
CA LYS A 176 -12.82 4.69 21.42
C LYS A 176 -13.55 3.44 20.92
N ALA A 177 -13.54 3.20 19.62
CA ALA A 177 -14.11 2.00 19.02
C ALA A 177 -13.33 1.59 17.78
N MET A 178 -13.21 0.27 17.56
CA MET A 178 -12.60 -0.34 16.39
C MET A 178 -13.63 -1.19 15.65
N LEU A 179 -13.85 -0.91 14.36
CA LEU A 179 -14.71 -1.69 13.48
C LEU A 179 -13.88 -2.47 12.49
N LEU A 180 -13.92 -3.79 12.58
CA LEU A 180 -13.27 -4.68 11.63
C LEU A 180 -14.27 -5.05 10.55
N LEU A 181 -14.01 -4.58 9.33
CA LEU A 181 -14.90 -4.75 8.18
C LEU A 181 -14.26 -5.64 7.12
N GLY A 182 -15.05 -6.57 6.58
CA GLY A 182 -14.59 -7.53 5.58
C GLY A 182 -15.75 -8.35 5.01
N ARG A 183 -15.43 -9.42 4.27
CA ARG A 183 -16.45 -10.29 3.63
C ARG A 183 -16.84 -11.51 4.46
N ASP A 184 -16.05 -11.83 5.49
CA ASP A 184 -16.12 -13.08 6.21
C ASP A 184 -16.02 -12.82 7.71
N ALA A 185 -17.16 -12.84 8.39
CA ALA A 185 -17.24 -12.64 9.83
C ALA A 185 -16.46 -13.71 10.61
N ALA A 186 -16.46 -14.97 10.15
CA ALA A 186 -15.75 -16.05 10.82
C ALA A 186 -14.23 -15.87 10.79
N ARG A 187 -13.70 -15.17 9.77
CA ARG A 187 -12.29 -14.76 9.72
C ARG A 187 -11.99 -13.47 10.49
N LEU A 188 -12.97 -12.61 10.69
CA LEU A 188 -12.82 -11.36 11.45
C LEU A 188 -12.86 -11.63 12.96
N GLU A 189 -13.70 -12.56 13.42
CA GLU A 189 -13.90 -12.81 14.85
C GLU A 189 -12.60 -13.19 15.60
N PRO A 190 -11.72 -14.07 15.08
CA PRO A 190 -10.45 -14.37 15.75
C PRO A 190 -9.53 -13.14 15.88
N ILE A 191 -9.60 -12.22 14.92
CA ILE A 191 -8.85 -10.96 14.98
C ILE A 191 -9.46 -10.06 16.05
N ALA A 192 -10.79 -9.95 16.10
CA ALA A 192 -11.47 -9.18 17.14
C ALA A 192 -11.16 -9.71 18.55
N GLU A 193 -11.17 -11.02 18.76
CA GLU A 193 -10.80 -11.67 20.03
C GLU A 193 -9.37 -11.33 20.46
N GLN A 194 -8.43 -11.24 19.51
CA GLN A 194 -7.06 -10.82 19.81
C GLN A 194 -6.95 -9.33 20.17
N LEU A 195 -7.79 -8.48 19.58
CA LEU A 195 -7.77 -7.04 19.81
C LEU A 195 -8.50 -6.61 21.07
N ARG A 196 -9.58 -7.30 21.47
CA ARG A 196 -10.41 -6.95 22.65
C ARG A 196 -9.60 -6.74 23.94
N PRO A 197 -8.58 -7.57 24.29
CA PRO A 197 -7.80 -7.38 25.51
C PRO A 197 -6.89 -6.14 25.50
N ILE A 198 -6.46 -5.68 24.33
CA ILE A 198 -5.55 -4.54 24.18
C ILE A 198 -6.26 -3.24 23.78
N ALA A 199 -7.54 -3.34 23.39
CA ALA A 199 -8.31 -2.21 22.92
C ALA A 199 -8.68 -1.25 24.06
N ARG A 200 -8.62 0.06 23.78
CA ARG A 200 -9.11 1.09 24.72
C ARG A 200 -10.62 1.06 24.88
N GLY A 201 -11.34 0.68 23.82
CA GLY A 201 -12.80 0.61 23.83
C GLY A 201 -13.33 -0.57 23.02
N SER A 202 -14.54 -0.43 22.46
CA SER A 202 -15.24 -1.57 21.87
C SER A 202 -14.61 -2.03 20.56
N VAL A 203 -14.49 -3.35 20.36
CA VAL A 203 -14.11 -3.95 19.08
C VAL A 203 -15.33 -4.68 18.50
N ARG A 204 -15.74 -4.32 17.30
CA ARG A 204 -16.90 -4.89 16.59
C ARG A 204 -16.48 -5.44 15.23
N VAL A 205 -17.12 -6.51 14.80
CA VAL A 205 -16.97 -7.07 13.45
C VAL A 205 -18.25 -6.83 12.66
N SER A 206 -18.12 -6.62 11.35
CA SER A 206 -19.27 -6.60 10.46
C SER A 206 -18.85 -6.92 9.03
N THR A 207 -19.82 -7.43 8.25
CA THR A 207 -19.69 -7.63 6.80
C THR A 207 -20.54 -6.64 5.99
N ASP A 208 -21.22 -5.71 6.68
CA ASP A 208 -22.11 -4.71 6.07
C ASP A 208 -21.47 -3.32 6.13
N LEU A 209 -20.73 -2.97 5.06
CA LEU A 209 -20.05 -1.69 4.92
C LEU A 209 -21.05 -0.50 4.95
N PRO A 210 -22.12 -0.47 4.13
CA PRO A 210 -23.07 0.65 4.12
C PRO A 210 -23.72 0.94 5.47
N ARG A 211 -23.92 -0.09 6.31
CA ARG A 211 -24.47 0.09 7.65
C ARG A 211 -23.47 0.67 8.65
N GLU A 212 -22.20 0.25 8.58
CA GLU A 212 -21.20 0.57 9.60
C GLU A 212 -20.38 1.83 9.31
N LEU A 213 -20.02 2.07 8.04
CA LEU A 213 -19.18 3.20 7.63
C LEU A 213 -19.75 4.58 8.00
N PRO A 214 -21.09 4.81 8.03
CA PRO A 214 -21.66 6.07 8.52
C PRO A 214 -21.38 6.38 10.00
N THR A 215 -20.89 5.40 10.77
CA THR A 215 -20.52 5.58 12.18
C THR A 215 -19.03 5.86 12.40
N ALA A 216 -18.20 5.69 11.37
CA ALA A 216 -16.76 5.82 11.47
C ALA A 216 -16.29 7.27 11.28
N ASP A 217 -15.36 7.71 12.13
CA ASP A 217 -14.69 9.01 12.02
C ASP A 217 -13.42 8.89 11.17
N VAL A 218 -12.73 7.76 11.27
CA VAL A 218 -11.53 7.45 10.50
C VAL A 218 -11.69 6.07 9.87
N ILE A 219 -11.45 5.97 8.57
CA ILE A 219 -11.58 4.73 7.79
C ILE A 219 -10.22 4.45 7.15
N ILE A 220 -9.64 3.28 7.43
CA ILE A 220 -8.49 2.75 6.69
C ILE A 220 -9.00 1.63 5.81
N THR A 221 -8.79 1.73 4.50
CA THR A 221 -9.25 0.72 3.54
C THR A 221 -8.07 0.13 2.77
N VAL A 222 -8.02 -1.21 2.77
CA VAL A 222 -6.96 -2.00 2.13
C VAL A 222 -7.52 -3.36 1.69
N THR A 223 -8.41 -3.36 0.70
CA THR A 223 -8.95 -4.60 0.14
C THR A 223 -8.21 -5.07 -1.10
N SER A 224 -8.54 -6.30 -1.53
CA SER A 224 -8.14 -6.86 -2.82
C SER A 224 -9.27 -6.79 -3.86
N ALA A 225 -10.27 -5.93 -3.64
CA ALA A 225 -11.34 -5.73 -4.59
C ALA A 225 -10.79 -5.14 -5.91
N VAL A 226 -11.44 -5.51 -7.01
CA VAL A 226 -11.12 -4.97 -8.34
C VAL A 226 -11.88 -3.67 -8.58
N ASP A 227 -13.08 -3.57 -8.00
CA ASP A 227 -13.97 -2.42 -8.07
C ASP A 227 -14.02 -1.67 -6.74
N ALA A 228 -14.43 -0.40 -6.78
CA ALA A 228 -14.64 0.40 -5.58
C ALA A 228 -15.71 -0.22 -4.67
N VAL A 229 -15.45 -0.20 -3.37
CA VAL A 229 -16.33 -0.74 -2.32
C VAL A 229 -16.86 0.34 -1.37
N ILE A 230 -16.32 1.55 -1.42
CA ILE A 230 -16.75 2.71 -0.64
C ILE A 230 -17.26 3.80 -1.58
N TYR A 231 -18.49 4.27 -1.33
CA TYR A 231 -19.21 5.25 -2.13
C TYR A 231 -19.62 6.47 -1.30
N PRO A 232 -20.03 7.58 -1.94
CA PRO A 232 -20.36 8.83 -1.25
C PRO A 232 -21.35 8.68 -0.10
N GLN A 233 -22.39 7.87 -0.26
CA GLN A 233 -23.44 7.69 0.76
C GLN A 233 -22.99 6.90 1.99
N ASP A 234 -21.86 6.20 1.92
CA ASP A 234 -21.37 5.36 3.02
C ASP A 234 -20.61 6.18 4.07
N LEU A 235 -20.28 7.44 3.77
CA LEU A 235 -19.32 8.23 4.53
C LEU A 235 -20.00 9.27 5.42
N LYS A 236 -19.63 9.27 6.70
CA LYS A 236 -20.01 10.33 7.64
C LYS A 236 -19.38 11.67 7.23
N SER A 237 -20.13 12.77 7.38
CA SER A 237 -19.56 14.12 7.24
C SER A 237 -18.40 14.33 8.22
N GLY A 238 -17.29 14.86 7.73
CA GLY A 238 -16.05 15.04 8.48
C GLY A 238 -15.17 13.80 8.57
N ALA A 239 -15.56 12.66 7.97
CA ALA A 239 -14.76 11.45 8.01
C ALA A 239 -13.40 11.64 7.30
N VAL A 240 -12.40 10.93 7.80
CA VAL A 240 -11.08 10.78 7.18
C VAL A 240 -10.99 9.38 6.59
N VAL A 241 -10.69 9.26 5.29
CA VAL A 241 -10.56 7.99 4.60
C VAL A 241 -9.14 7.84 4.05
N VAL A 242 -8.41 6.84 4.53
CA VAL A 242 -7.07 6.46 4.06
C VAL A 242 -7.22 5.26 3.13
N ASP A 243 -7.12 5.51 1.82
CA ASP A 243 -7.18 4.47 0.78
C ASP A 243 -5.79 3.96 0.43
N VAL A 244 -5.43 2.80 0.98
CA VAL A 244 -4.16 2.11 0.77
C VAL A 244 -4.25 1.14 -0.43
N ALA A 245 -5.47 0.83 -0.89
CA ALA A 245 -5.69 -0.20 -1.89
C ALA A 245 -5.28 0.24 -3.30
N ARG A 246 -4.81 -0.74 -4.08
CA ARG A 246 -4.55 -0.62 -5.51
C ARG A 246 -5.03 -1.90 -6.22
N PRO A 247 -6.10 -1.85 -7.04
CA PRO A 247 -6.97 -0.71 -7.37
C PRO A 247 -7.63 -0.04 -6.15
N ARG A 248 -8.06 1.23 -6.28
CA ARG A 248 -8.63 2.03 -5.19
C ARG A 248 -9.93 1.42 -4.67
N ASP A 249 -10.09 1.37 -3.35
CA ASP A 249 -11.34 0.96 -2.71
C ASP A 249 -12.38 2.09 -2.73
N VAL A 250 -11.93 3.35 -2.75
CA VAL A 250 -12.79 4.52 -2.71
C VAL A 250 -13.16 4.97 -4.12
N SER A 251 -14.46 5.08 -4.38
CA SER A 251 -14.98 5.55 -5.65
C SER A 251 -14.55 6.99 -5.95
N VAL A 252 -14.18 7.27 -7.21
CA VAL A 252 -13.95 8.65 -7.71
C VAL A 252 -15.15 9.57 -7.51
N ARG A 253 -16.34 9.00 -7.31
CA ARG A 253 -17.56 9.71 -6.95
C ARG A 253 -17.43 10.47 -5.64
N VAL A 254 -16.66 9.95 -4.67
CA VAL A 254 -16.48 10.60 -3.36
C VAL A 254 -15.88 12.00 -3.53
N ALA A 255 -14.78 12.16 -4.27
CA ALA A 255 -14.20 13.48 -4.51
C ALA A 255 -15.07 14.42 -5.38
N ARG A 256 -16.08 13.90 -6.09
CA ARG A 256 -16.98 14.70 -6.93
C ARG A 256 -18.23 15.13 -6.19
N GLU A 257 -18.76 14.26 -5.33
CA GLU A 257 -20.06 14.41 -4.67
C GLU A 257 -19.94 14.88 -3.22
N ARG A 258 -18.75 14.74 -2.60
CA ARG A 258 -18.49 15.10 -1.21
C ARG A 258 -17.36 16.12 -1.14
N ASP A 259 -17.61 17.21 -0.45
CA ASP A 259 -16.65 18.27 -0.15
C ASP A 259 -16.41 18.45 1.36
N ASP A 260 -17.00 17.56 2.16
CA ASP A 260 -17.00 17.51 3.61
C ASP A 260 -16.30 16.25 4.15
N VAL A 261 -15.62 15.47 3.30
CA VAL A 261 -14.88 14.25 3.64
C VAL A 261 -13.44 14.39 3.16
N LEU A 262 -12.48 14.04 4.02
CA LEU A 262 -11.06 14.03 3.66
C LEU A 262 -10.66 12.64 3.17
N VAL A 263 -10.41 12.49 1.86
CA VAL A 263 -9.86 11.25 1.29
C VAL A 263 -8.38 11.44 1.01
N VAL A 264 -7.55 10.60 1.63
CA VAL A 264 -6.10 10.58 1.46
C VAL A 264 -5.63 9.23 0.92
N GLU A 265 -4.65 9.27 0.02
CA GLU A 265 -3.96 8.07 -0.44
C GLU A 265 -2.98 7.59 0.62
N GLY A 266 -3.18 6.35 1.09
CA GLY A 266 -2.22 5.67 1.94
C GLY A 266 -1.08 5.09 1.12
N GLY A 267 0.13 5.12 1.67
CA GLY A 267 1.28 4.43 1.08
C GLY A 267 1.99 5.15 -0.06
N LEU A 268 1.89 6.48 -0.17
CA LEU A 268 2.75 7.28 -1.06
C LEU A 268 3.80 8.06 -0.26
N VAL A 269 5.05 7.98 -0.71
CA VAL A 269 6.23 8.43 0.03
C VAL A 269 7.11 9.28 -0.86
N GLU A 270 7.56 10.42 -0.33
CA GLU A 270 8.64 11.20 -0.89
C GLU A 270 9.98 10.55 -0.53
N VAL A 271 10.72 10.12 -1.55
CA VAL A 271 12.04 9.50 -1.45
C VAL A 271 13.12 10.58 -1.37
N PRO A 272 14.11 10.46 -0.46
CA PRO A 272 15.12 11.47 -0.26
C PRO A 272 16.18 11.48 -1.38
N GLY A 273 16.71 12.67 -1.67
CA GLY A 273 17.62 12.93 -2.78
C GLY A 273 16.91 13.26 -4.08
N GLU A 274 17.67 13.34 -5.17
CA GLU A 274 17.14 13.60 -6.52
C GLU A 274 16.95 12.27 -7.25
N VAL A 275 16.08 11.43 -6.71
CA VAL A 275 15.87 10.08 -7.25
C VAL A 275 15.30 10.15 -8.67
N ASP A 276 15.92 9.41 -9.57
CA ASP A 276 15.40 9.08 -10.89
C ASP A 276 15.06 7.59 -10.93
N PHE A 277 13.78 7.30 -11.09
CA PHE A 277 13.24 5.95 -11.19
C PHE A 277 13.46 5.31 -12.57
N GLY A 278 13.74 6.11 -13.59
CA GLY A 278 13.80 5.66 -14.98
C GLY A 278 12.49 5.03 -15.49
N PHE A 279 11.38 5.22 -14.75
CA PHE A 279 10.07 4.69 -15.05
C PHE A 279 8.99 5.59 -14.46
N ASP A 280 7.97 5.92 -15.25
CA ASP A 280 6.86 6.79 -14.85
C ASP A 280 5.69 5.99 -14.28
N PHE A 281 5.46 6.10 -12.98
CA PHE A 281 4.33 5.48 -12.29
C PHE A 281 3.03 6.31 -12.34
N GLY A 282 3.07 7.50 -12.94
CA GLY A 282 1.99 8.49 -12.89
C GLY A 282 2.07 9.39 -11.65
N PHE A 283 3.19 9.39 -10.93
CA PHE A 283 3.41 10.25 -9.77
C PHE A 283 4.37 11.40 -10.10
N PRO A 284 4.29 12.51 -9.35
CA PRO A 284 5.32 13.54 -9.41
C PRO A 284 6.73 12.97 -9.15
N PRO A 285 7.79 13.66 -9.61
CA PRO A 285 9.17 13.28 -9.30
C PRO A 285 9.38 13.03 -7.80
N ARG A 286 10.29 12.11 -7.48
CA ARG A 286 10.65 11.69 -6.12
C ARG A 286 9.58 10.94 -5.33
N MET A 287 8.42 10.66 -5.92
CA MET A 287 7.34 9.93 -5.22
C MET A 287 7.35 8.45 -5.57
N ALA A 288 7.28 7.60 -4.54
CA ALA A 288 7.21 6.14 -4.68
C ALA A 288 6.17 5.54 -3.74
N TYR A 289 5.76 4.29 -4.01
CA TYR A 289 4.95 3.54 -3.08
C TYR A 289 5.75 3.16 -1.83
N ALA A 290 5.09 3.11 -0.67
CA ALA A 290 5.70 2.73 0.60
C ALA A 290 6.39 1.36 0.53
N CYS A 291 5.82 0.39 -0.19
CA CYS A 291 6.46 -0.91 -0.36
C CYS A 291 7.80 -0.85 -1.10
N MET A 292 7.94 0.06 -2.07
CA MET A 292 9.22 0.34 -2.75
C MET A 292 10.19 1.03 -1.79
N SER A 293 9.70 2.02 -1.05
CA SER A 293 10.51 2.78 -0.09
C SER A 293 11.07 1.92 1.03
N GLU A 294 10.35 0.90 1.50
CA GLU A 294 10.90 -0.06 2.48
C GLU A 294 12.16 -0.76 1.94
N THR A 295 12.11 -1.22 0.70
CA THR A 295 13.25 -1.90 0.07
C THR A 295 14.46 -0.95 -0.04
N MET A 296 14.21 0.30 -0.41
CA MET A 296 15.24 1.35 -0.49
C MET A 296 15.84 1.65 0.90
N MET A 297 15.00 1.76 1.93
CA MET A 297 15.43 2.02 3.30
C MET A 297 16.30 0.88 3.85
N LEU A 298 15.90 -0.38 3.63
CA LEU A 298 16.69 -1.53 4.06
C LEU A 298 18.06 -1.56 3.37
N ALA A 299 18.13 -1.23 2.08
CA ALA A 299 19.39 -1.11 1.37
C ALA A 299 20.24 0.08 1.87
N LEU A 300 19.64 1.24 2.14
CA LEU A 300 20.37 2.38 2.73
C LEU A 300 20.93 2.07 4.10
N GLU A 301 20.19 1.31 4.91
CA GLU A 301 20.62 0.88 6.24
C GLU A 301 21.68 -0.22 6.19
N GLY A 302 21.79 -0.95 5.09
CA GLY A 302 22.57 -2.19 5.01
C GLY A 302 21.93 -3.35 5.79
N ARG A 303 20.62 -3.26 6.05
CA ARG A 303 19.83 -4.30 6.70
C ARG A 303 19.40 -5.34 5.64
N ILE A 304 20.35 -6.17 5.23
CA ILE A 304 20.18 -7.18 4.18
C ILE A 304 19.71 -8.50 4.80
N GLU A 305 18.46 -8.52 5.22
CA GLU A 305 17.78 -9.71 5.72
C GLU A 305 16.37 -9.80 5.16
N ASN A 306 15.82 -11.02 5.12
CA ASN A 306 14.39 -11.20 4.87
C ASN A 306 13.62 -10.42 5.93
N PHE A 307 12.89 -9.39 5.50
CA PHE A 307 12.29 -8.45 6.43
C PHE A 307 10.79 -8.74 6.57
N THR A 308 9.95 -8.21 5.69
CA THR A 308 8.50 -8.44 5.77
C THR A 308 8.08 -9.55 4.82
N LEU A 309 7.81 -10.73 5.36
CA LEU A 309 7.35 -11.91 4.61
C LEU A 309 6.06 -12.48 5.23
N GLY A 310 5.36 -13.32 4.48
CA GLY A 310 4.19 -14.02 4.99
C GLY A 310 2.90 -13.20 4.93
N LYS A 311 1.91 -13.65 5.70
CA LYS A 311 0.58 -13.01 5.82
C LYS A 311 0.39 -12.26 7.13
N GLU A 312 1.45 -12.10 7.90
CA GLU A 312 1.45 -11.38 9.17
C GLU A 312 2.55 -10.32 9.13
N VAL A 313 2.25 -9.14 9.66
CA VAL A 313 3.19 -8.03 9.76
C VAL A 313 3.23 -7.63 11.22
N SER A 314 4.42 -7.64 11.83
CA SER A 314 4.55 -7.33 13.25
C SER A 314 4.62 -5.81 13.49
N LEU A 315 4.06 -5.34 14.61
CA LEU A 315 4.19 -3.94 15.02
C LEU A 315 5.65 -3.51 15.21
N GLN A 316 6.54 -4.44 15.58
CA GLN A 316 7.97 -4.17 15.68
C GLN A 316 8.56 -3.80 14.30
N GLN A 317 8.23 -4.52 13.23
CA GLN A 317 8.69 -4.18 11.89
C GLN A 317 8.13 -2.83 11.42
N VAL A 318 6.87 -2.53 11.77
CA VAL A 318 6.26 -1.22 11.51
C VAL A 318 7.06 -0.11 12.20
N GLN A 319 7.39 -0.26 13.49
CA GLN A 319 8.19 0.71 14.23
C GLN A 319 9.60 0.88 13.64
N ILE A 320 10.28 -0.22 13.31
CA ILE A 320 11.59 -0.20 12.66
C ILE A 320 11.54 0.61 11.36
N THR A 321 10.57 0.33 10.49
CA THR A 321 10.47 1.06 9.20
C THR A 321 10.13 2.53 9.37
N GLN A 322 9.34 2.91 10.38
CA GLN A 322 9.11 4.32 10.73
C GLN A 322 10.40 5.01 11.19
N GLU A 323 11.22 4.34 12.00
CA GLU A 323 12.50 4.88 12.45
C GLU A 323 13.50 5.03 11.30
N LEU A 324 13.59 4.03 10.43
CA LEU A 324 14.40 4.10 9.21
C LEU A 324 13.95 5.23 8.29
N ALA A 325 12.63 5.43 8.14
CA ALA A 325 12.09 6.52 7.33
C ALA A 325 12.54 7.88 7.85
N ARG A 326 12.42 8.12 9.17
CA ARG A 326 12.89 9.35 9.82
C ARG A 326 14.40 9.52 9.68
N LYS A 327 15.17 8.45 9.91
CA LYS A 327 16.64 8.44 9.82
C LYS A 327 17.11 8.81 8.41
N HIS A 328 16.52 8.20 7.38
CA HIS A 328 16.97 8.37 6.00
C HIS A 328 16.30 9.52 5.26
N GLY A 329 15.19 10.05 5.79
CA GLY A 329 14.47 11.20 5.21
C GLY A 329 13.34 10.83 4.26
N PHE A 330 12.79 9.62 4.36
CA PHE A 330 11.55 9.26 3.68
C PHE A 330 10.37 9.88 4.43
N ARG A 331 9.45 10.51 3.71
CA ARG A 331 8.31 11.23 4.29
C ARG A 331 7.03 10.87 3.59
N LEU A 332 5.92 10.85 4.33
CA LEU A 332 4.59 10.77 3.72
C LEU A 332 4.43 11.93 2.71
N ALA A 333 3.99 11.63 1.48
CA ALA A 333 3.94 12.55 0.35
C ALA A 333 2.82 13.62 0.42
N GLY A 334 2.60 14.19 1.61
CA GLY A 334 1.47 15.06 1.94
C GLY A 334 0.13 14.34 1.77
N PHE A 335 -0.96 15.08 1.95
CA PHE A 335 -2.29 14.55 1.64
C PHE A 335 -2.52 14.62 0.14
N ARG A 336 -2.88 13.49 -0.45
CA ARG A 336 -3.29 13.42 -1.85
C ARG A 336 -4.64 12.77 -1.96
N SER A 337 -5.48 13.32 -2.82
CA SER A 337 -6.79 12.77 -3.15
C SER A 337 -6.86 12.58 -4.65
N PHE A 338 -7.04 11.33 -5.10
CA PHE A 338 -7.16 10.98 -6.52
C PHE A 338 -6.02 11.55 -7.39
N GLU A 339 -4.78 11.21 -7.05
CA GLU A 339 -3.55 11.67 -7.72
C GLU A 339 -3.28 13.18 -7.62
N ARG A 340 -4.08 13.96 -6.88
CA ARG A 340 -3.87 15.40 -6.69
C ARG A 340 -3.41 15.71 -5.27
N ALA A 341 -2.34 16.50 -5.13
CA ALA A 341 -1.94 17.02 -3.83
C ALA A 341 -3.01 17.96 -3.26
N LEU A 342 -3.32 17.80 -1.99
CA LEU A 342 -4.17 18.69 -1.21
C LEU A 342 -3.29 19.68 -0.46
N THR A 343 -3.67 20.95 -0.52
CA THR A 343 -3.07 22.01 0.29
C THR A 343 -3.70 22.07 1.68
N ASP A 344 -2.99 22.62 2.67
CA ASP A 344 -3.55 22.81 4.02
C ASP A 344 -4.84 23.65 4.02
N ALA A 345 -4.93 24.64 3.12
CA ALA A 345 -6.13 25.47 2.95
C ALA A 345 -7.33 24.65 2.45
N GLU A 346 -7.12 23.68 1.56
CA GLU A 346 -8.18 22.79 1.10
C GLU A 346 -8.64 21.85 2.21
N VAL A 347 -7.71 21.30 2.99
CA VAL A 347 -8.06 20.43 4.13
C VAL A 347 -8.87 21.21 5.16
N GLU A 348 -8.48 22.45 5.49
CA GLU A 348 -9.25 23.30 6.40
C GLU A 348 -10.64 23.66 5.82
N ALA A 349 -10.73 23.89 4.50
CA ALA A 349 -12.02 24.13 3.86
C ALA A 349 -12.96 22.92 3.93
N ILE A 350 -12.43 21.68 3.83
CA ILE A 350 -13.20 20.44 4.02
C ILE A 350 -13.69 20.35 5.46
N ARG A 351 -12.82 20.63 6.44
CA ARG A 351 -13.15 20.65 7.86
C ARG A 351 -14.29 21.63 8.19
N GLU A 352 -14.23 22.84 7.64
CA GLU A 352 -15.27 23.85 7.85
C GLU A 352 -16.62 23.45 7.25
N ARG A 353 -16.63 22.80 6.08
CA ARG A 353 -17.86 22.25 5.48
C ARG A 353 -18.43 21.12 6.31
N ALA A 354 -17.58 20.22 6.81
CA ALA A 354 -18.00 19.15 7.71
C ALA A 354 -18.66 19.69 8.99
N ARG A 355 -18.10 20.73 9.61
CA ARG A 355 -18.70 21.39 10.79
C ARG A 355 -20.09 21.95 10.50
N ARG A 356 -20.29 22.56 9.32
CA ARG A 356 -21.60 23.09 8.92
C ARG A 356 -22.63 21.98 8.69
N ALA A 357 -22.22 20.86 8.10
CA ALA A 357 -23.10 19.73 7.84
C ALA A 357 -23.63 19.06 9.12
N VAL A 358 -22.88 19.14 10.23
CA VAL A 358 -23.29 18.61 11.54
C VAL A 358 -24.18 19.60 12.32
N ALA A 359 -24.12 20.89 11.99
CA ALA A 359 -24.89 21.94 12.66
C ALA A 359 -26.32 22.12 12.09
N VAL A 360 -26.64 21.46 10.98
CA VAL A 360 -27.95 21.40 10.32
C VAL A 360 -28.61 20.07 10.65
#